data_AF-A0A945TYC1-F1
#
_entry.id   AF-A0A945TYC1-F1
#
_cell.length_a   1.000
_cell.length_b   1.000
_cell.length_c   1.000
_cell.angle_alpha   90.00
_cell.angle_beta   90.00
_cell.angle_gamma   90.00
#
_symmetry.space_group_name_H-M   'P 1'
#
loop_
_entity.id
_entity.type
_entity.pdbx_description
1 polymer ?
#
loop_
_entity_poly.entity_id
_entity_poly.type
_entity_poly.pdbx_seq_one_letter_code
_entity_poly.pdbx_strand_id
1 'polypeptide(L)'
;MMFSSPFPEFISFFCEHLSSSPDFLLHPEEENISTSFGSSKRSAEFSLGRYCAHRALSKFELESVPILRNIESREPYWPKSIRGSITHSEGFAAAAVGLTKDVSGIGIDLESLSRVVDFNIRRHVCVDKEREFLESLPSEQANRYLRIIFSAKESIFKCFFPISKTYL
;
A
#
# COMPACT_ATOMS: atom_id res chain seq x y z
N MET A 1 17.47 -1.82 -3.18
CA MET A 1 17.62 -0.63 -2.31
C MET A 1 16.45 -0.66 -1.35
N MET A 2 16.68 -0.85 -0.05
CA MET A 2 15.58 -0.79 0.94
C MET A 2 15.17 0.68 1.08
N PHE A 3 13.88 0.99 0.97
CA PHE A 3 13.37 2.33 1.23
C PHE A 3 13.55 2.64 2.71
N SER A 4 14.24 3.73 3.04
CA SER A 4 14.25 4.28 4.39
C SER A 4 12.84 4.71 4.78
N SER A 5 12.48 4.59 6.06
CA SER A 5 11.19 5.10 6.54
C SER A 5 11.03 6.59 6.20
N PRO A 6 9.96 6.98 5.47
CA PRO A 6 9.65 8.39 5.22
C PRO A 6 8.82 9.01 6.36
N PHE A 7 8.59 8.28 7.45
CA PHE A 7 7.69 8.69 8.54
C PHE A 7 8.44 9.11 9.81
N PRO A 8 7.80 9.93 10.68
CA PRO A 8 8.25 10.13 12.04
C PRO A 8 8.42 8.82 12.81
N GLU A 9 9.26 8.84 13.85
CA GLU A 9 9.64 7.62 14.59
C GLU A 9 8.45 6.85 15.18
N PHE A 10 7.37 7.51 15.57
CA PHE A 10 6.18 6.85 16.13
C PHE A 10 5.37 6.05 15.10
N ILE A 11 5.70 6.13 13.81
CA ILE A 11 5.16 5.27 12.75
C ILE A 11 6.23 4.26 12.36
N SER A 12 5.89 2.98 12.50
CA SER A 12 6.73 1.88 12.05
C SER A 12 6.53 1.66 10.55
N PHE A 13 7.61 1.52 9.80
CA PHE A 13 7.58 1.27 8.36
C PHE A 13 8.53 0.13 8.01
N PHE A 14 8.07 -0.76 7.15
CA PHE A 14 8.90 -1.84 6.60
C PHE A 14 8.61 -2.00 5.11
N CYS A 15 9.67 -2.24 4.33
CA CYS A 15 9.58 -2.47 2.90
C CYS A 15 10.58 -3.56 2.49
N GLU A 16 10.12 -4.46 1.63
CA GLU A 16 10.91 -5.60 1.17
C GLU A 16 10.65 -5.90 -0.30
N HIS A 17 11.64 -6.50 -0.95
CA HIS A 17 11.51 -7.03 -2.31
C HIS A 17 11.32 -8.55 -2.28
N LEU A 18 10.50 -9.08 -3.21
CA LEU A 18 10.16 -10.50 -3.29
C LEU A 18 11.39 -11.41 -3.46
N SER A 19 12.48 -10.91 -4.03
CA SER A 19 13.73 -11.67 -4.20
C SER A 19 14.57 -11.80 -2.92
N SER A 20 14.26 -11.08 -1.85
CA SER A 20 15.11 -10.99 -0.65
C SER A 20 14.91 -12.13 0.35
N SER A 21 13.85 -12.94 0.28
CA SER A 21 13.74 -14.16 1.10
C SER A 21 12.68 -15.16 0.61
N PRO A 22 12.87 -16.47 0.87
CA PRO A 22 12.23 -17.54 0.12
C PRO A 22 10.97 -18.15 0.76
N ASP A 23 10.63 -17.87 2.02
CA ASP A 23 9.41 -18.39 2.66
C ASP A 23 8.98 -17.47 3.81
N PHE A 24 7.99 -16.61 3.56
CA PHE A 24 7.33 -15.87 4.62
C PHE A 24 6.19 -16.71 5.15
N LEU A 25 6.32 -17.21 6.38
CA LEU A 25 5.24 -17.93 7.03
C LEU A 25 4.12 -16.93 7.35
N LEU A 26 3.06 -17.00 6.56
CA LEU A 26 1.81 -16.33 6.85
C LEU A 26 1.22 -16.90 8.14
N HIS A 27 0.41 -16.10 8.83
CA HIS A 27 -0.46 -16.68 9.84
C HIS A 27 -1.41 -17.71 9.15
N PRO A 28 -1.77 -18.84 9.77
CA PRO A 28 -2.62 -19.85 9.14
C PRO A 28 -3.94 -19.30 8.57
N GLU A 29 -4.52 -18.31 9.25
CA GLU A 29 -5.73 -17.62 8.76
C GLU A 29 -5.50 -16.77 7.50
N GLU A 30 -4.29 -16.22 7.34
CA GLU A 30 -3.88 -15.46 6.15
C GLU A 30 -3.52 -16.41 4.99
N GLU A 31 -2.99 -17.59 5.28
CA GLU A 31 -2.68 -18.63 4.29
C GLU A 31 -3.94 -19.10 3.54
N ASN A 32 -5.05 -19.27 4.25
CA ASN A 32 -6.35 -19.57 3.63
C ASN A 32 -6.78 -18.48 2.62
N ILE A 33 -6.46 -17.22 2.91
CA ILE A 33 -6.73 -16.11 1.99
C ILE A 33 -5.77 -16.16 0.80
N SER A 34 -4.49 -16.42 1.03
CA SER A 34 -3.47 -16.47 -0.02
C SER A 34 -3.73 -17.60 -1.02
N THR A 35 -4.09 -18.77 -0.54
CA THR A 35 -4.42 -19.95 -1.36
C THR A 35 -5.73 -19.81 -2.14
N SER A 36 -6.64 -18.93 -1.70
CA SER A 36 -7.88 -18.62 -2.44
C SER A 36 -7.66 -17.82 -3.73
N PHE A 37 -6.46 -17.27 -3.95
CA PHE A 37 -6.19 -16.51 -5.17
C PHE A 37 -5.93 -17.41 -6.36
N GLY A 38 -6.62 -17.16 -7.47
CA GLY A 38 -6.38 -17.85 -8.75
C GLY A 38 -5.06 -17.49 -9.47
N SER A 39 -4.18 -16.70 -8.85
CA SER A 39 -2.91 -16.25 -9.46
C SER A 39 -1.78 -16.33 -8.45
N SER A 40 -0.71 -17.03 -8.82
CA SER A 40 0.53 -17.14 -8.03
C SER A 40 1.15 -15.77 -7.75
N LYS A 41 1.11 -14.84 -8.72
CA LYS A 41 1.58 -13.47 -8.54
C LYS A 41 0.82 -12.76 -7.41
N ARG A 42 -0.52 -12.85 -7.42
CA ARG A 42 -1.36 -12.21 -6.40
C ARG A 42 -1.17 -12.83 -5.01
N SER A 43 -0.97 -14.14 -4.95
CA SER A 43 -0.60 -14.84 -3.70
C SER A 43 0.73 -14.36 -3.17
N ALA A 44 1.77 -14.28 -4.02
CA ALA A 44 3.08 -13.77 -3.63
C ALA A 44 3.04 -12.31 -3.15
N GLU A 45 2.33 -11.42 -3.87
CA GLU A 45 2.14 -10.02 -3.48
C GLU A 45 1.41 -9.88 -2.13
N PHE A 46 0.37 -10.69 -1.91
CA PHE A 46 -0.35 -10.72 -0.65
C PHE A 46 0.54 -11.19 0.51
N SER A 47 1.26 -12.31 0.31
CA SER A 47 2.18 -12.85 1.32
C SER A 47 3.28 -11.86 1.68
N LEU A 48 3.91 -11.21 0.68
CA LEU A 48 4.94 -10.21 0.93
C LEU A 48 4.38 -8.96 1.63
N GLY A 49 3.18 -8.52 1.26
CA GLY A 49 2.49 -7.41 1.93
C GLY A 49 2.18 -7.72 3.40
N ARG A 50 1.72 -8.94 3.70
CA ARG A 50 1.50 -9.40 5.08
C ARG A 50 2.77 -9.53 5.87
N TYR A 51 3.82 -10.07 5.26
CA TYR A 51 5.14 -10.09 5.87
C TYR A 51 5.59 -8.68 6.29
N CYS A 52 5.53 -7.71 5.37
CA CYS A 52 5.90 -6.33 5.68
C CYS A 52 5.06 -5.75 6.82
N ALA A 53 3.76 -6.06 6.86
CA ALA A 53 2.86 -5.61 7.90
C ALA A 53 3.21 -6.19 9.27
N HIS A 54 3.47 -7.49 9.36
CA HIS A 54 3.93 -8.13 10.60
C HIS A 54 5.29 -7.59 11.07
N ARG A 55 6.23 -7.37 10.15
CA ARG A 55 7.51 -6.73 10.47
C ARG A 55 7.32 -5.31 11.01
N ALA A 56 6.40 -4.54 10.45
CA ALA A 56 6.09 -3.21 10.94
C ALA A 56 5.38 -3.25 12.32
N LEU A 57 4.50 -4.22 12.55
CA LEU A 57 3.81 -4.45 13.83
C LEU A 57 4.75 -4.87 14.97
N SER A 58 5.91 -5.45 14.67
CA SER A 58 6.88 -5.89 15.69
C SER A 58 7.35 -4.77 16.61
N LYS A 59 7.35 -3.51 16.14
CA LYS A 59 7.62 -2.32 16.97
C LYS A 59 6.63 -2.18 18.14
N PHE A 60 5.44 -2.75 18.01
CA PHE A 60 4.36 -2.68 18.99
C PHE A 60 4.06 -4.03 19.64
N GLU A 61 4.90 -5.06 19.42
CA GLU A 61 4.73 -6.42 19.95
C GLU A 61 3.41 -7.08 19.50
N LEU A 62 3.00 -6.81 18.26
CA LEU A 62 1.74 -7.28 17.66
C LEU A 62 1.94 -8.10 16.38
N GLU A 63 3.16 -8.53 16.07
CA GLU A 63 3.52 -9.27 14.85
C GLU A 63 2.91 -10.68 14.75
N SER A 64 2.32 -11.20 15.83
CA SER A 64 1.66 -12.51 15.86
C SER A 64 0.15 -12.43 15.57
N VAL A 65 -0.43 -11.24 15.51
CA VAL A 65 -1.87 -11.05 15.30
C VAL A 65 -2.19 -11.11 13.81
N PRO A 66 -3.10 -11.99 13.35
CA PRO A 66 -3.45 -12.06 11.93
C PRO A 66 -4.05 -10.76 11.41
N ILE A 67 -3.66 -10.39 10.20
CA ILE A 67 -4.20 -9.25 9.47
C ILE A 67 -5.13 -9.79 8.39
N LEU A 68 -6.38 -10.05 8.73
CA LEU A 68 -7.37 -10.48 7.75
C LEU A 68 -7.73 -9.34 6.79
N ARG A 69 -8.68 -9.57 5.89
CA ARG A 69 -9.19 -8.49 5.03
C ARG A 69 -10.70 -8.54 4.93
N ASN A 70 -11.30 -7.38 4.69
CA ASN A 70 -12.68 -7.31 4.23
C ASN A 70 -12.78 -7.92 2.82
N ILE A 71 -13.80 -8.76 2.57
CA ILE A 71 -13.97 -9.44 1.28
C ILE A 71 -14.41 -8.46 0.18
N GLU A 72 -15.23 -7.48 0.53
CA GLU A 72 -15.81 -6.50 -0.40
C GLU A 72 -14.85 -5.32 -0.61
N SER A 73 -14.46 -4.64 0.47
CA SER A 73 -13.64 -3.43 0.41
C SER A 73 -12.14 -3.71 0.27
N ARG A 74 -11.71 -4.95 0.53
CA ARG A 74 -10.31 -5.41 0.52
C ARG A 74 -9.39 -4.73 1.53
N GLU A 75 -9.91 -3.89 2.43
CA GLU A 75 -9.12 -3.25 3.47
C GLU A 75 -8.58 -4.29 4.47
N PRO A 76 -7.32 -4.12 4.95
CA PRO A 76 -6.78 -4.97 6.01
C PRO A 76 -7.50 -4.71 7.35
N TYR A 77 -7.76 -5.78 8.10
CA TYR A 77 -8.21 -5.69 9.48
C TYR A 77 -7.01 -5.60 10.41
N TRP A 78 -6.72 -4.37 10.85
CA TRP A 78 -5.67 -4.10 11.81
C TRP A 78 -6.09 -4.45 13.24
N PRO A 79 -5.14 -4.77 14.14
CA PRO A 79 -5.39 -4.79 15.57
C PRO A 79 -6.09 -3.50 16.04
N LYS A 80 -6.98 -3.59 17.03
CA LYS A 80 -7.82 -2.46 17.48
C LYS A 80 -7.02 -1.20 17.84
N SER A 81 -5.81 -1.36 18.37
CA SER A 81 -4.91 -0.26 18.75
C SER A 81 -4.13 0.34 17.59
N ILE A 82 -4.24 -0.19 16.37
CA ILE A 82 -3.40 0.13 15.21
C ILE A 82 -4.19 0.80 14.09
N ARG A 83 -3.53 1.75 13.41
CA ARG A 83 -3.82 2.19 12.06
C ARG A 83 -2.69 1.76 11.16
N GLY A 84 -3.00 1.44 9.91
CA GLY A 84 -1.95 1.11 8.95
C GLY A 84 -2.44 1.04 7.52
N SER A 85 -1.47 0.90 6.62
CA SER A 85 -1.69 0.70 5.20
C SER A 85 -0.64 -0.25 4.65
N ILE A 86 -1.04 -1.05 3.66
CA ILE A 86 -0.18 -1.99 2.93
C ILE A 86 -0.25 -1.61 1.45
N THR A 87 0.88 -1.67 0.76
CA THR A 87 0.93 -1.47 -0.70
C THR A 87 2.01 -2.37 -1.32
N HIS A 88 1.87 -2.67 -2.60
CA HIS A 88 2.81 -3.49 -3.35
C HIS A 88 2.88 -3.03 -4.81
N SER A 89 4.06 -3.11 -5.42
CA SER A 89 4.26 -2.80 -6.84
C SER A 89 5.57 -3.39 -7.35
N GLU A 90 5.53 -4.01 -8.53
CA GLU A 90 6.70 -4.61 -9.21
C GLU A 90 7.64 -5.41 -8.29
N GLY A 91 7.07 -6.33 -7.50
CA GLY A 91 7.84 -7.20 -6.61
C GLY A 91 8.25 -6.56 -5.27
N PHE A 92 7.98 -5.29 -5.03
CA PHE A 92 8.07 -4.67 -3.71
C PHE A 92 6.76 -4.76 -2.97
N ALA A 93 6.82 -4.88 -1.65
CA ALA A 93 5.72 -4.50 -0.77
C ALA A 93 6.23 -3.62 0.37
N ALA A 94 5.32 -2.84 0.94
CA ALA A 94 5.57 -2.07 2.13
C ALA A 94 4.34 -2.01 3.03
N ALA A 95 4.59 -1.81 4.31
CA ALA A 95 3.56 -1.50 5.29
C ALA A 95 4.02 -0.37 6.21
N ALA A 96 3.06 0.48 6.58
CA ALA A 96 3.23 1.50 7.61
C ALA A 96 2.15 1.31 8.66
N VAL A 97 2.52 1.33 9.95
CA VAL A 97 1.62 1.16 11.08
C VAL A 97 1.94 2.14 12.21
N GLY A 98 0.91 2.59 12.92
CA GLY A 98 1.01 3.48 14.07
C GLY A 98 -0.15 3.28 15.04
N LEU A 99 -0.01 3.77 16.26
CA LEU A 99 -1.06 3.63 17.28
C LEU A 99 -2.22 4.59 17.01
N THR A 100 -3.44 4.11 17.19
CA THR A 100 -4.70 4.87 17.04
C THR A 100 -4.78 6.14 17.91
N LYS A 101 -4.04 6.19 19.02
CA LYS A 101 -3.94 7.37 19.88
C LYS A 101 -3.08 8.50 19.29
N ASP A 102 -2.16 8.15 18.37
CA ASP A 102 -1.16 9.06 17.81
C ASP A 102 -1.50 9.47 16.37
N VAL A 103 -2.27 8.63 15.64
CA VAL A 103 -2.66 8.88 14.25
C VAL A 103 -4.14 8.57 14.00
N SER A 104 -4.81 9.42 13.22
CA SER A 104 -6.20 9.18 12.81
C SER A 104 -6.31 8.15 11.69
N GLY A 105 -5.34 8.14 10.77
CA GLY A 105 -5.27 7.23 9.62
C GLY A 105 -3.86 7.21 9.02
N ILE A 106 -3.55 6.15 8.28
CA ILE A 106 -2.30 5.98 7.53
C ILE A 106 -2.68 5.46 6.16
N GLY A 107 -2.11 6.06 5.11
CA GLY A 107 -2.25 5.59 3.74
C GLY A 107 -0.92 5.69 3.03
N ILE A 108 -0.52 4.59 2.40
CA ILE A 108 0.71 4.52 1.62
C ILE A 108 0.44 3.88 0.29
N ASP A 109 1.21 4.30 -0.70
CA ASP A 109 1.18 3.70 -2.01
C ASP A 109 2.58 3.62 -2.63
N LEU A 110 2.78 2.58 -3.44
CA LEU A 110 4.02 2.30 -4.16
C LEU A 110 3.65 2.14 -5.63
N GLU A 111 4.26 2.95 -6.48
CA GLU A 111 4.07 2.86 -7.93
C GLU A 111 5.41 2.73 -8.66
N SER A 112 5.42 1.88 -9.68
CA SER A 112 6.61 1.68 -10.49
C SER A 112 6.68 2.67 -11.65
N LEU A 113 7.79 3.40 -11.71
CA LEU A 113 8.08 4.30 -12.82
C LEU A 113 8.48 3.56 -14.11
N SER A 114 8.74 2.25 -14.07
CA SER A 114 8.99 1.46 -15.28
C SER A 114 7.70 1.02 -15.98
N ARG A 115 6.57 0.97 -15.25
CA ARG A 115 5.30 0.55 -15.81
C ARG A 115 4.74 1.63 -16.75
N VAL A 116 4.45 1.24 -17.98
CA VAL A 116 3.79 2.11 -18.96
C VAL A 116 2.29 2.16 -18.63
N VAL A 117 1.78 3.37 -18.48
CA VAL A 117 0.36 3.65 -18.23
C VAL A 117 -0.17 4.49 -19.38
N ASP A 118 -1.37 4.19 -19.86
CA ASP A 118 -2.04 5.03 -20.85
C ASP A 118 -2.33 6.42 -20.25
N PHE A 119 -1.71 7.46 -20.81
CA PHE A 119 -1.86 8.84 -20.37
C PHE A 119 -3.32 9.33 -20.41
N ASN A 120 -4.21 8.66 -21.13
CA ASN A 120 -5.63 8.97 -21.15
C ASN A 120 -6.35 8.69 -19.81
N ILE A 121 -5.76 7.90 -18.91
CA ILE A 121 -6.29 7.65 -17.56
C ILE A 121 -6.42 8.96 -16.75
N ARG A 122 -5.64 10.00 -17.10
CA ARG A 122 -5.72 11.32 -16.45
C ARG A 122 -7.12 11.92 -16.47
N ARG A 123 -7.97 11.55 -17.43
CA ARG A 123 -9.37 12.03 -17.51
C ARG A 123 -10.25 11.50 -16.37
N HIS A 124 -9.86 10.39 -15.74
CA HIS A 124 -10.56 9.80 -14.60
C HIS A 124 -9.88 10.13 -13.27
N VAL A 125 -8.55 10.29 -13.30
CA VAL A 125 -7.74 10.47 -12.09
C VAL A 125 -7.58 11.93 -11.72
N CYS A 126 -7.42 12.83 -12.70
CA CYS A 126 -6.98 14.20 -12.47
C CYS A 126 -8.14 15.20 -12.50
N VAL A 127 -8.11 16.17 -11.59
CA VAL A 127 -8.96 17.37 -11.66
C VAL A 127 -8.42 18.33 -12.74
N ASP A 128 -9.19 19.34 -13.11
CA ASP A 128 -8.88 20.27 -14.20
C ASP A 128 -7.48 20.89 -14.08
N LYS A 129 -7.16 21.45 -12.91
CA LYS A 129 -5.83 22.05 -12.64
C LYS A 129 -4.68 21.05 -12.76
N GLU A 130 -4.89 19.79 -12.36
CA GLU A 130 -3.88 18.74 -12.51
C GLU A 130 -3.70 18.36 -13.99
N ARG A 131 -4.79 18.34 -14.77
CA ARG A 131 -4.74 18.08 -16.22
C ARG A 131 -4.00 19.19 -16.95
N GLU A 132 -4.33 20.44 -16.65
CA GLU A 132 -3.64 21.62 -17.19
C GLU A 132 -2.14 21.60 -16.87
N PHE A 133 -1.79 21.27 -15.61
CA PHE A 133 -0.39 21.10 -15.22
C PHE A 133 0.31 20.01 -16.03
N LEU A 134 -0.30 18.83 -16.15
CA LEU A 134 0.29 17.73 -16.93
C LEU A 134 0.44 18.06 -18.42
N GLU A 135 -0.49 18.82 -18.99
CA GLU A 135 -0.46 19.25 -20.39
C GLU A 135 0.59 20.34 -20.67
N SER A 136 1.05 21.05 -19.64
CA SER A 136 2.14 22.02 -19.73
C SER A 136 3.55 21.39 -19.77
N LEU A 137 3.67 20.09 -19.50
CA LEU A 137 4.94 19.39 -19.36
C LEU A 137 5.30 18.57 -20.62
N PRO A 138 6.61 18.33 -20.88
CA PRO A 138 7.03 17.33 -21.87
C PRO A 138 6.46 15.94 -21.54
N SER A 139 6.14 15.16 -22.58
CA SER A 139 5.39 13.89 -22.43
C SER A 139 5.96 12.91 -21.40
N GLU A 140 7.29 12.77 -21.33
CA GLU A 140 7.93 11.89 -20.34
C GLU A 140 7.70 12.37 -18.90
N GLN A 141 7.85 13.68 -18.68
CA GLN A 141 7.62 14.29 -17.37
C GLN A 141 6.14 14.23 -17.00
N ALA A 142 5.24 14.52 -17.94
CA ALA A 142 3.80 14.41 -17.73
C ALA A 142 3.41 12.99 -17.31
N ASN A 143 3.94 11.95 -17.98
CA ASN A 143 3.68 10.56 -17.59
C ASN A 143 4.23 10.22 -16.20
N ARG A 144 5.37 10.77 -15.81
CA ARG A 144 5.93 10.58 -14.46
C ARG A 144 5.07 11.25 -13.40
N TYR A 145 4.67 12.52 -13.59
CA TYR A 145 3.83 13.24 -12.65
C TYR A 145 2.41 12.67 -12.55
N LEU A 146 1.86 12.16 -13.65
CA LEU A 146 0.57 11.45 -13.61
C LEU A 146 0.61 10.25 -12.65
N ARG A 147 1.71 9.49 -12.68
CA ARG A 147 1.91 8.35 -11.76
C ARG A 147 2.08 8.81 -10.30
N ILE A 148 2.78 9.91 -10.08
CA ILE A 148 2.89 10.52 -8.73
C ILE A 148 1.52 10.97 -8.22
N ILE A 149 0.73 11.65 -9.05
CA ILE A 149 -0.64 12.09 -8.69
C ILE A 149 -1.51 10.88 -8.36
N PHE A 150 -1.48 9.84 -9.20
CA PHE A 150 -2.21 8.60 -8.95
C PHE A 150 -1.84 7.98 -7.59
N SER A 151 -0.55 7.78 -7.35
CA SER A 151 -0.06 7.18 -6.10
C SER A 151 -0.39 8.03 -4.86
N ALA A 152 -0.33 9.36 -4.99
CA ALA A 152 -0.75 10.27 -3.93
C ALA A 152 -2.26 10.13 -3.65
N LYS A 153 -3.11 10.04 -4.68
CA LYS A 153 -4.57 9.87 -4.50
C LYS A 153 -4.91 8.50 -3.91
N GLU A 154 -4.24 7.43 -4.32
CA GLU A 154 -4.41 6.12 -3.70
C GLU A 154 -3.98 6.12 -2.23
N SER A 155 -2.88 6.80 -1.89
CA SER A 155 -2.45 6.97 -0.50
C SER A 155 -3.51 7.70 0.33
N ILE A 156 -4.09 8.77 -0.21
CA ILE A 156 -5.19 9.50 0.45
C ILE A 156 -6.40 8.58 0.63
N PHE A 157 -6.82 7.85 -0.41
CA PHE A 157 -7.93 6.91 -0.32
C PHE A 157 -7.70 5.85 0.77
N LYS A 158 -6.53 5.22 0.80
CA LYS A 158 -6.16 4.20 1.82
C LYS A 158 -6.16 4.77 3.24
N CYS A 159 -5.83 6.05 3.41
CA CYS A 159 -5.89 6.74 4.70
C CYS A 159 -7.33 7.01 5.16
N PHE A 160 -8.19 7.50 4.26
CA PHE A 160 -9.53 7.99 4.60
C PHE A 160 -10.61 6.92 4.58
N PHE A 161 -10.59 6.00 3.61
CA PHE A 161 -11.66 5.02 3.41
C PHE A 161 -11.96 4.18 4.66
N PRO A 162 -10.97 3.71 5.46
CA PRO A 162 -11.25 2.95 6.68
C PRO A 162 -12.07 3.72 7.72
N ILE A 163 -12.05 5.06 7.66
CA ILE A 163 -12.72 5.97 8.59
C ILE A 163 -14.07 6.42 8.02
N SER A 164 -14.10 6.86 6.76
CA SER A 164 -15.30 7.45 6.14
C SER A 164 -16.25 6.42 5.55
N LYS A 165 -15.75 5.21 5.22
CA LYS A 165 -16.46 4.17 4.46
C LYS A 165 -17.14 4.70 3.20
N THR A 166 -16.55 5.72 2.59
CA THR A 166 -17.06 6.43 1.42
C THR A 166 -15.99 6.45 0.35
N TYR A 167 -16.36 6.11 -0.90
CA TYR A 167 -15.47 6.22 -2.04
C TYR A 167 -15.21 7.70 -2.36
N LEU A 168 -13.93 8.04 -2.58
CA LEU A 168 -13.47 9.38 -2.96
C LEU A 168 -13.41 9.52 -4.48
#